data_AF-A0A2G6T410-F1
#
_entry.id   AF-A0A2G6T410-F1
#
_cell.length_a   1.000
_cell.length_b   1.000
_cell.length_c   1.000
_cell.angle_alpha   90.00
_cell.angle_beta   90.00
_cell.angle_gamma   90.00
#
_symmetry.space_group_name_H-M   'P 1'
#
loop_
_entity.id
_entity.type
_entity.pdbx_description
1 polymer ?
#
loop_
_entity_poly.entity_id
_entity_poly.type
_entity_poly.pdbx_seq_one_letter_code
_entity_poly.pdbx_strand_id
1 'polypeptide(L)'
;MSPDERWDQVDQVADIFHNAIHQAIALQSAAQRSNEQSANAAALLRELGQKLPADLAAAVNARLEAAAKSAAEQMVQKWSAADAAAASAAAVYRNAESRFTWKLVACLISSVVAIGIVFSTWIFCLTPTEATLHARREEHRFLVSEIERLRGVGLVDIAQCDHYGHLKPCVRVAPSSPDFKGGYKLLPAK
;
A
#
# COMPACT_ATOMS: atom_id res chain seq x y z
N MET A 1 -112.27 56.32 17.53
CA MET A 1 -111.82 55.00 17.10
C MET A 1 -113.06 54.20 16.78
N SER A 2 -113.32 53.96 15.50
CA SER A 2 -114.52 53.24 15.08
C SER A 2 -114.35 51.76 15.38
N PRO A 3 -115.44 51.01 15.62
CA PRO A 3 -115.39 49.56 15.78
C PRO A 3 -114.67 48.84 14.63
N ASP A 4 -114.68 49.42 13.43
CA ASP A 4 -114.07 48.85 12.22
C ASP A 4 -112.53 48.92 12.25
N GLU A 5 -111.94 49.99 12.79
CA GLU A 5 -110.47 50.11 12.93
C GLU A 5 -109.86 49.05 13.85
N ARG A 6 -110.64 48.50 14.79
CA ARG A 6 -110.17 47.48 15.72
C ARG A 6 -110.05 46.10 15.06
N TRP A 7 -110.91 45.78 14.10
CA TRP A 7 -110.89 44.49 13.40
C TRP A 7 -109.75 44.44 12.37
N ASP A 8 -109.50 45.54 11.67
CA ASP A 8 -108.35 45.66 10.76
C ASP A 8 -107.01 45.42 11.49
N GLN A 9 -106.90 45.86 12.75
CA GLN A 9 -105.69 45.65 13.54
C GLN A 9 -105.49 44.18 13.95
N VAL A 10 -106.57 43.43 14.17
CA VAL A 10 -106.50 42.00 14.51
C VAL A 10 -106.11 41.18 13.29
N ASP A 11 -106.67 41.49 12.12
CA ASP A 11 -106.36 40.82 10.87
C ASP A 11 -104.91 41.08 10.44
N GLN A 12 -104.42 42.32 10.60
CA GLN A 12 -103.02 42.65 10.32
C GLN A 12 -102.04 41.87 11.22
N VAL A 13 -102.39 41.67 12.49
CA VAL A 13 -101.57 40.86 13.41
C VAL A 13 -101.62 39.38 13.03
N ALA A 14 -102.80 38.86 12.66
CA ALA A 14 -102.95 37.47 12.22
C ALA A 14 -102.12 37.17 10.97
N ASP A 15 -102.10 38.06 9.98
CA ASP A 15 -101.30 37.91 8.76
C ASP A 15 -99.79 37.95 9.03
N ILE A 16 -99.33 38.81 9.95
CA ILE A 16 -97.92 38.86 10.35
C ILE A 16 -97.51 37.55 11.02
N PHE A 17 -98.33 37.02 11.93
CA PHE A 17 -98.05 35.73 12.59
C PHE A 17 -98.06 34.57 11.61
N HIS A 18 -99.01 34.55 10.66
CA HIS A 18 -99.09 33.50 9.65
C HIS A 18 -97.85 33.49 8.76
N ASN A 19 -97.42 34.66 8.27
CA ASN A 19 -96.22 34.80 7.45
C ASN A 19 -94.94 34.40 8.22
N ALA A 20 -94.84 34.76 9.50
CA ALA A 20 -93.69 34.40 10.33
C ALA A 20 -93.57 32.87 10.53
N ILE A 21 -94.68 32.18 10.74
CA ILE A 21 -94.71 30.71 10.90
C ILE A 21 -94.30 30.02 9.59
N HIS A 22 -94.81 30.48 8.45
CA HIS A 22 -94.42 29.91 7.15
C HIS A 22 -92.93 30.10 6.85
N GLN A 23 -92.35 31.25 7.20
CA GLN A 23 -90.92 31.48 7.08
C GLN A 23 -90.10 30.58 8.01
N ALA A 24 -90.53 30.36 9.25
CA ALA A 24 -89.86 29.47 10.19
C ALA A 24 -89.84 28.01 9.71
N ILE A 25 -90.96 27.50 9.16
CA ILE A 25 -91.04 26.15 8.59
C ILE A 25 -90.15 26.02 7.35
N ALA A 26 -90.14 27.04 6.47
CA ALA A 26 -89.27 27.07 5.31
C ALA A 26 -87.79 27.03 5.74
N LEU A 27 -87.42 27.79 6.77
CA LEU A 27 -86.06 27.80 7.32
C LEU A 27 -85.68 26.44 7.92
N GLN A 28 -86.58 25.83 8.68
CA GLN A 28 -86.35 24.52 9.32
C GLN A 28 -86.16 23.41 8.28
N SER A 29 -86.96 23.41 7.21
CA SER A 29 -86.81 22.43 6.12
C SER A 29 -85.53 22.66 5.30
N ALA A 30 -85.11 23.91 5.11
CA ALA A 30 -83.82 24.23 4.49
C ALA A 30 -82.64 23.77 5.36
N ALA A 31 -82.73 23.96 6.67
CA ALA A 31 -81.73 23.48 7.63
C ALA A 31 -81.65 21.94 7.66
N GLN A 32 -82.79 21.25 7.61
CA GLN A 32 -82.82 19.78 7.52
C GLN A 32 -82.15 19.26 6.25
N ARG A 33 -82.45 19.86 5.08
CA ARG A 33 -81.80 19.50 3.81
C ARG A 33 -80.29 19.75 3.85
N SER A 34 -79.86 20.85 4.46
CA SER A 34 -78.44 21.16 4.62
C SER A 34 -77.73 20.15 5.53
N ASN A 35 -78.40 19.69 6.60
CA ASN A 35 -77.87 18.64 7.48
C ASN A 35 -77.77 17.28 6.77
N GLU A 36 -78.78 16.91 5.97
CA GLU A 36 -78.76 15.67 5.18
C GLU A 36 -77.64 15.68 4.13
N GLN A 37 -77.45 16.82 3.44
CA GLN A 37 -76.36 16.99 2.48
C GLN A 37 -74.98 16.90 3.16
N SER A 38 -74.84 17.49 4.35
CA SER A 38 -73.60 17.42 5.12
C SER A 38 -73.30 16.01 5.63
N ALA A 39 -74.33 15.26 6.04
CA ALA A 39 -74.18 13.86 6.45
C ALA A 39 -73.76 12.96 5.27
N ASN A 40 -74.34 13.16 4.09
CA ASN A 40 -73.97 12.42 2.88
C ASN A 40 -72.53 12.74 2.43
N ALA A 41 -72.11 14.01 2.50
CA ALA A 41 -70.74 14.41 2.22
C ALA A 41 -69.75 13.78 3.21
N ALA A 42 -70.09 13.73 4.50
CA ALA A 42 -69.27 13.10 5.52
C ALA A 42 -69.14 11.57 5.31
N ALA A 43 -70.22 10.91 4.88
CA ALA A 43 -70.20 9.48 4.55
C ALA A 43 -69.28 9.17 3.36
N LEU A 44 -69.37 9.97 2.29
CA LEU A 44 -68.49 9.85 1.12
C LEU A 44 -67.01 10.10 1.48
N LEU A 45 -66.73 11.12 2.28
CA LEU A 45 -65.37 11.40 2.76
C LEU A 45 -64.81 10.27 3.64
N ARG A 46 -65.66 9.64 4.45
CA ARG A 46 -65.26 8.50 5.28
C ARG A 46 -64.95 7.26 4.45
N GLU A 47 -65.73 7.00 3.40
CA GLU A 47 -65.48 5.89 2.48
C GLU A 47 -64.20 6.10 1.66
N LEU A 48 -64.00 7.32 1.12
CA LEU A 48 -62.79 7.69 0.40
C LEU A 48 -61.56 7.68 1.32
N GLY A 49 -61.71 8.15 2.56
CA GLY A 49 -60.65 8.15 3.57
C GLY A 49 -60.20 6.75 4.01
N GLN A 50 -61.05 5.73 3.87
CA GLN A 50 -60.68 4.33 4.14
C GLN A 50 -59.92 3.66 2.99
N LYS A 51 -60.17 4.07 1.75
CA LYS A 51 -59.52 3.49 0.54
C LYS A 51 -58.15 4.13 0.24
N LEU A 52 -58.02 5.44 0.48
CA LEU A 52 -56.78 6.19 0.25
C LEU A 52 -55.50 5.58 0.88
N PRO A 53 -55.47 5.13 2.15
CA PRO A 53 -54.26 4.61 2.76
C PRO A 53 -53.82 3.27 2.16
N ALA A 54 -54.75 2.44 1.68
CA ALA A 54 -54.44 1.15 1.07
C ALA A 54 -53.80 1.33 -0.32
N ASP A 55 -54.37 2.19 -1.16
CA ASP A 55 -53.85 2.49 -2.49
C ASP A 55 -52.50 3.21 -2.42
N LEU A 56 -52.36 4.14 -1.46
CA LEU A 56 -51.08 4.82 -1.21
C LEU A 56 -50.00 3.84 -0.74
N ALA A 57 -50.33 2.93 0.18
CA ALA A 57 -49.40 1.91 0.66
C ALA A 57 -48.97 0.95 -0.46
N ALA A 58 -49.90 0.53 -1.33
CA ALA A 58 -49.60 -0.30 -2.48
C ALA A 58 -48.69 0.42 -3.48
N ALA A 59 -48.96 1.69 -3.78
CA ALA A 59 -48.13 2.50 -4.67
C ALA A 59 -46.71 2.73 -4.11
N VAL A 60 -46.59 3.00 -2.80
CA VAL A 60 -45.30 3.17 -2.13
C VAL A 60 -44.50 1.86 -2.13
N ASN A 61 -45.13 0.73 -1.82
CA ASN A 61 -44.47 -0.58 -1.85
C ASN A 61 -43.99 -0.92 -3.27
N ALA A 62 -44.80 -0.70 -4.30
CA ALA A 62 -44.38 -0.94 -5.68
C ALA A 62 -43.18 -0.06 -6.10
N ARG A 63 -43.16 1.21 -5.65
CA ARG A 63 -42.03 2.13 -5.90
C ARG A 63 -40.77 1.71 -5.14
N LEU A 64 -40.91 1.26 -3.89
CA LEU A 64 -39.81 0.74 -3.09
C LEU A 64 -39.22 -0.53 -3.70
N GLU A 65 -40.06 -1.45 -4.16
CA GLU A 65 -39.60 -2.69 -4.81
C GLU A 65 -38.87 -2.39 -6.12
N ALA A 66 -39.40 -1.49 -6.94
CA ALA A 66 -38.73 -1.04 -8.17
C ALA A 66 -37.38 -0.35 -7.88
N ALA A 67 -37.33 0.49 -6.84
CA ALA A 67 -36.10 1.15 -6.42
C ALA A 67 -35.08 0.15 -5.87
N ALA A 68 -35.52 -0.82 -5.06
CA ALA A 68 -34.67 -1.89 -4.54
C ALA A 68 -34.11 -2.76 -5.66
N LYS A 69 -34.93 -3.12 -6.65
CA LYS A 69 -34.50 -3.88 -7.82
C LYS A 69 -33.48 -3.09 -8.65
N SER A 70 -33.73 -1.81 -8.91
CA SER A 70 -32.77 -0.95 -9.62
C SER A 70 -31.45 -0.80 -8.86
N ALA A 71 -31.50 -0.63 -7.54
CA ALA A 71 -30.31 -0.56 -6.70
C ALA A 71 -29.52 -1.88 -6.73
N ALA A 72 -30.20 -3.02 -6.65
CA ALA A 72 -29.57 -4.33 -6.76
C ALA A 72 -28.89 -4.54 -8.13
N GLU A 73 -29.57 -4.19 -9.22
CA GLU A 73 -28.99 -4.25 -10.57
C GLU A 73 -27.75 -3.37 -10.71
N GLN A 74 -27.78 -2.15 -10.17
CA GLN A 74 -26.63 -1.26 -10.14
C GLN A 74 -25.48 -1.81 -9.29
N MET A 75 -25.77 -2.43 -8.14
CA MET A 75 -24.76 -3.08 -7.31
C MET A 75 -24.10 -4.24 -8.05
N VAL A 76 -24.88 -5.09 -8.73
CA VAL A 76 -24.35 -6.21 -9.53
C VAL A 76 -23.47 -5.69 -10.67
N GLN A 77 -23.90 -4.65 -11.39
CA GLN A 77 -23.09 -4.03 -12.43
C GLN A 77 -21.77 -3.48 -11.87
N LYS A 78 -21.81 -2.74 -10.76
CA LYS A 78 -20.59 -2.23 -10.12
C LYS A 78 -19.66 -3.33 -9.63
N TRP A 79 -20.21 -4.40 -9.06
CA TRP A 79 -19.41 -5.55 -8.63
C TRP A 79 -18.74 -6.25 -9.82
N SER A 80 -19.48 -6.49 -10.91
CA SER A 80 -18.92 -7.10 -12.12
C SER A 80 -17.80 -6.25 -12.74
N ALA A 81 -17.96 -4.93 -12.75
CA ALA A 81 -16.94 -4.00 -13.22
C ALA A 81 -15.70 -4.00 -12.30
N ALA A 82 -15.90 -4.03 -10.99
CA ALA A 82 -14.82 -4.14 -10.02
C ALA A 82 -14.05 -5.46 -10.15
N ASP A 83 -14.75 -6.56 -10.38
CA ASP A 83 -14.15 -7.89 -10.54
C ASP A 83 -13.36 -7.98 -11.85
N ALA A 84 -13.88 -7.42 -12.94
CA ALA A 84 -13.15 -7.28 -14.21
C ALA A 84 -11.89 -6.41 -14.05
N ALA A 85 -11.98 -5.30 -13.31
CA ALA A 85 -10.83 -4.45 -13.00
C ALA A 85 -9.79 -5.22 -12.17
N ALA A 86 -10.21 -5.97 -11.15
CA ALA A 86 -9.33 -6.80 -10.34
C ALA A 86 -8.62 -7.89 -11.18
N ALA A 87 -9.37 -8.57 -12.07
CA ALA A 87 -8.81 -9.57 -12.98
C ALA A 87 -7.77 -8.95 -13.93
N SER A 88 -8.05 -7.77 -14.50
CA SER A 88 -7.09 -7.07 -15.36
C SER A 88 -5.83 -6.64 -14.60
N ALA A 89 -5.97 -6.14 -13.37
CA ALA A 89 -4.83 -5.80 -12.52
C ALA A 89 -3.99 -7.05 -12.20
N ALA A 90 -4.62 -8.17 -11.86
CA ALA A 90 -3.94 -9.43 -11.61
C ALA A 90 -3.16 -9.92 -12.84
N ALA A 91 -3.72 -9.77 -14.05
CA ALA A 91 -3.03 -10.10 -15.29
C ALA A 91 -1.78 -9.21 -15.52
N VAL A 92 -1.88 -7.90 -15.23
CA VAL A 92 -0.75 -6.98 -15.30
C VAL A 92 0.35 -7.35 -14.29
N TYR A 93 -0.02 -7.71 -13.06
CA TYR A 93 0.95 -8.15 -12.04
C TYR A 93 1.67 -9.43 -12.44
N ARG A 94 0.97 -10.45 -12.96
CA ARG A 94 1.62 -11.68 -13.45
C ARG A 94 2.60 -11.40 -14.60
N ASN A 95 2.23 -10.50 -15.50
CA ASN A 95 3.11 -10.07 -16.59
C ASN A 95 4.31 -9.24 -16.09
N ALA A 96 4.14 -8.47 -15.02
CA ALA A 96 5.22 -7.70 -14.40
C ALA A 96 6.20 -8.62 -13.65
N GLU A 97 5.70 -9.63 -12.94
CA GLU A 97 6.51 -10.57 -12.17
C GLU A 97 7.49 -11.35 -13.05
N SER A 98 7.03 -11.88 -14.19
CA SER A 98 7.89 -12.60 -15.13
C SER A 98 8.98 -11.72 -15.76
N ARG A 99 8.69 -10.44 -16.03
CA ARG A 99 9.68 -9.51 -16.59
C ARG A 99 10.68 -9.02 -15.55
N PHE A 100 10.25 -8.82 -14.31
CA PHE A 100 11.11 -8.35 -13.23
C PHE A 100 12.09 -9.44 -12.79
N THR A 101 11.60 -10.67 -12.63
CA THR A 101 12.43 -11.83 -12.30
C THR A 101 13.50 -12.09 -13.38
N TRP A 102 13.13 -12.04 -14.67
CA TRP A 102 14.12 -12.18 -15.75
C TRP A 102 15.19 -11.09 -15.72
N LYS A 103 14.81 -9.82 -15.50
CA LYS A 103 15.78 -8.72 -15.40
C LYS A 103 16.72 -8.85 -14.20
N LEU A 104 16.21 -9.29 -13.05
CA LEU A 104 17.03 -9.53 -11.87
C LEU A 104 18.01 -10.69 -12.08
N VAL A 105 17.55 -11.80 -12.66
CA VAL A 105 18.40 -12.94 -12.99
C VAL A 105 19.49 -12.54 -13.99
N ALA A 106 19.14 -11.80 -15.04
CA ALA A 106 20.10 -11.30 -16.02
C ALA A 106 21.15 -10.37 -15.38
N CYS A 107 20.75 -9.52 -14.44
CA CYS A 107 21.65 -8.62 -13.71
C CYS A 107 22.61 -9.40 -12.79
N LEU A 108 22.12 -10.42 -12.08
CA LEU A 108 22.95 -11.27 -11.23
C LEU A 108 23.99 -12.03 -12.06
N ILE A 109 23.58 -12.66 -13.16
CA ILE A 109 24.50 -13.40 -14.04
C ILE A 109 25.57 -12.46 -14.61
N SER A 110 25.18 -11.28 -15.11
CA SER A 110 26.16 -10.33 -15.68
C SER A 110 27.16 -9.84 -14.63
N SER A 111 26.73 -9.62 -13.40
CA SER A 111 27.61 -9.20 -12.30
C SER A 111 28.64 -10.27 -11.95
N VAL A 112 28.23 -11.54 -11.87
CA VAL A 112 29.13 -12.66 -11.56
C VAL A 112 30.16 -12.86 -12.67
N VAL A 113 29.74 -12.77 -13.93
CA VAL A 113 30.65 -12.87 -15.07
C VAL A 113 31.65 -11.70 -15.06
N ALA A 114 31.20 -10.47 -14.83
CA ALA A 114 32.08 -9.31 -14.77
C ALA A 114 33.12 -9.45 -13.65
N ILE A 115 32.71 -9.84 -12.45
CA ILE A 115 33.62 -10.08 -11.32
C ILE A 115 34.60 -11.21 -11.66
N GLY A 116 34.14 -12.31 -12.25
CA GLY A 116 34.98 -13.44 -12.65
C GLY A 116 36.07 -13.04 -13.65
N ILE A 117 35.74 -12.20 -14.64
CA ILE A 117 36.71 -11.67 -15.61
C ILE A 117 37.75 -10.77 -14.93
N VAL A 118 37.30 -9.85 -14.07
CA VAL A 118 38.23 -8.97 -13.34
C VAL A 118 39.17 -9.79 -12.45
N PHE A 119 38.63 -10.78 -11.73
CA PHE A 119 39.41 -11.61 -10.82
C PHE A 119 40.40 -12.51 -11.57
N SER A 120 39.99 -13.11 -12.70
CA SER A 120 40.87 -13.95 -13.51
C SER A 120 42.00 -13.14 -14.14
N THR A 121 41.71 -11.93 -14.63
CA THR A 121 42.70 -11.01 -15.19
C THR A 121 43.70 -10.57 -14.11
N TRP A 122 43.21 -10.28 -12.91
CA TRP A 122 44.05 -9.89 -11.77
C TRP A 122 45.00 -11.01 -11.35
N ILE A 123 44.51 -12.25 -11.23
CA ILE A 123 45.35 -13.42 -10.94
C ILE A 123 46.40 -13.60 -12.04
N PHE A 124 46.01 -13.52 -13.30
CA PHE A 124 46.92 -13.70 -14.42
C PHE A 124 48.05 -12.66 -14.44
N CYS A 125 47.75 -11.41 -14.12
CA CYS A 125 48.78 -10.36 -14.00
C CYS A 125 49.69 -10.54 -12.78
N LEU A 126 49.20 -11.15 -11.69
CA LEU A 126 49.96 -11.37 -10.47
C LEU A 126 50.75 -12.68 -10.47
N THR A 127 50.39 -13.65 -11.30
CA THR A 127 51.14 -14.90 -11.42
C THR A 127 52.51 -14.61 -12.04
N PRO A 128 53.63 -14.81 -11.31
CA PRO A 128 54.96 -14.56 -11.85
C PRO A 128 55.21 -15.48 -13.03
N THR A 129 55.70 -14.91 -14.12
CA THR A 129 56.00 -15.66 -15.34
C THR A 129 57.11 -16.68 -15.05
N GLU A 130 57.06 -17.85 -15.70
CA GLU A 130 58.02 -18.94 -15.41
C GLU A 130 59.49 -18.51 -15.53
N ALA A 131 59.79 -17.56 -16.40
CA ALA A 131 61.13 -16.97 -16.54
C ALA A 131 61.63 -16.33 -15.23
N THR A 132 60.76 -15.61 -14.50
CA THR A 132 61.12 -14.98 -13.22
C THR A 132 61.30 -16.02 -12.11
N LEU A 133 60.53 -17.11 -12.15
CA LEU A 133 60.69 -18.24 -11.24
C LEU A 133 62.01 -19.00 -11.49
N HIS A 134 62.40 -19.17 -12.75
CA HIS A 134 63.67 -19.80 -13.12
C HIS A 134 64.88 -18.96 -12.67
N ALA A 135 64.87 -17.66 -12.92
CA ALA A 135 65.93 -16.76 -12.48
C ALA A 135 66.11 -16.79 -10.95
N ARG A 136 65.00 -16.72 -10.18
CA ARG A 136 65.07 -16.82 -8.70
C ARG A 136 65.56 -18.19 -8.20
N ARG A 137 65.23 -19.28 -8.91
CA ARG A 137 65.72 -20.63 -8.56
C ARG A 137 67.22 -20.79 -8.83
N GLU A 138 67.75 -20.09 -9.81
CA GLU A 138 69.19 -20.07 -10.09
C GLU A 138 69.94 -19.22 -9.06
N GLU A 139 69.43 -18.03 -8.73
CA GLU A 139 69.95 -17.18 -7.65
C GLU A 139 69.98 -17.94 -6.31
N HIS A 140 68.91 -18.66 -5.98
CA HIS A 140 68.84 -19.45 -4.76
C HIS A 140 69.90 -20.56 -4.73
N ARG A 141 70.05 -21.31 -5.83
CA ARG A 141 71.07 -22.38 -5.92
C ARG A 141 72.48 -21.83 -5.81
N PHE A 142 72.76 -20.70 -6.44
CA PHE A 142 74.04 -20.02 -6.35
C PHE A 142 74.35 -19.58 -4.91
N LEU A 143 73.42 -18.90 -4.24
CA LEU A 143 73.59 -18.45 -2.85
C LEU A 143 73.81 -19.62 -1.88
N VAL A 144 73.07 -20.72 -2.05
CA VAL A 144 73.24 -21.93 -1.22
C VAL A 144 74.63 -22.53 -1.42
N SER A 145 75.09 -22.67 -2.67
CA SER A 145 76.42 -23.21 -2.95
C SER A 145 77.55 -22.33 -2.40
N GLU A 146 77.38 -21.01 -2.40
CA GLU A 146 78.38 -20.09 -1.87
C GLU A 146 78.43 -20.14 -0.33
N ILE A 147 77.27 -20.29 0.33
CA ILE A 147 77.21 -20.50 1.78
C ILE A 147 77.88 -21.83 2.17
N GLU A 148 77.60 -22.92 1.46
CA GLU A 148 78.23 -24.22 1.71
C GLU A 148 79.74 -24.18 1.49
N ARG A 149 80.19 -23.48 0.43
CA ARG A 149 81.62 -23.24 0.18
C ARG A 149 82.26 -22.48 1.33
N LEU A 150 81.67 -21.36 1.76
CA LEU A 150 82.18 -20.56 2.87
C LEU A 150 82.17 -21.32 4.22
N ARG A 151 81.20 -22.21 4.41
CA ARG A 151 81.13 -23.10 5.58
C ARG A 151 82.21 -24.19 5.55
N GLY A 152 82.49 -24.76 4.37
CA GLY A 152 83.52 -25.78 4.17
C GLY A 152 84.96 -25.27 4.36
N VAL A 153 85.22 -23.98 4.08
CA VAL A 153 86.53 -23.34 4.36
C VAL A 153 86.64 -22.85 5.82
N GLY A 154 85.65 -23.16 6.68
CA GLY A 154 85.67 -22.82 8.12
C GLY A 154 85.57 -21.32 8.42
N LEU A 155 85.14 -20.50 7.46
CA LEU A 155 85.18 -19.04 7.53
C LEU A 155 83.87 -18.40 8.00
N VAL A 156 82.81 -19.18 8.20
CA VAL A 156 81.50 -18.63 8.58
C VAL A 156 80.85 -19.50 9.65
N ASP A 157 81.25 -19.28 10.90
CA ASP A 157 80.46 -19.66 12.07
C ASP A 157 79.51 -18.49 12.36
N ILE A 158 78.24 -18.63 11.97
CA ILE A 158 77.19 -17.65 12.29
C ILE A 158 76.77 -17.94 13.73
N ALA A 159 77.33 -17.19 14.67
CA ALA A 159 76.92 -17.22 16.06
C ALA A 159 75.86 -16.12 16.30
N GLN A 160 74.91 -16.36 17.19
CA GLN A 160 74.05 -15.31 17.70
C GLN A 160 74.82 -14.53 18.77
N CYS A 161 75.04 -13.23 18.58
CA CYS A 161 75.54 -12.40 19.66
C CYS A 161 74.38 -11.67 20.33
N ASP A 162 74.49 -11.52 21.65
CA ASP A 162 73.67 -10.58 22.39
C ASP A 162 74.22 -9.16 22.18
N HIS A 163 73.42 -8.30 21.54
CA HIS A 163 73.72 -6.88 21.38
C HIS A 163 72.61 -6.07 22.02
N TYR A 164 72.88 -5.52 23.21
CA TYR A 164 71.92 -4.74 24.02
C TYR A 164 70.61 -5.48 24.34
N GLY A 165 70.66 -6.79 24.64
CA GLY A 165 69.50 -7.59 25.02
C GLY A 165 68.73 -8.19 23.83
N HIS A 166 69.24 -8.04 22.61
CA HIS A 166 68.66 -8.63 21.40
C HIS A 166 69.65 -9.57 20.72
N LEU A 167 69.21 -10.81 20.45
CA LEU A 167 69.97 -11.79 19.68
C LEU A 167 70.02 -11.34 18.21
N LYS A 168 71.23 -10.99 17.73
CA LYS A 168 71.47 -10.65 16.32
C LYS A 168 72.48 -11.64 15.70
N PRO A 169 72.32 -12.00 14.42
CA PRO A 169 73.28 -12.85 13.74
C PRO A 169 74.61 -12.11 13.56
N CYS A 170 75.69 -12.73 14.00
CA CYS A 170 77.05 -12.25 13.85
C CYS A 170 77.89 -13.21 13.02
N VAL A 171 78.90 -12.68 12.34
CA VAL A 171 79.87 -13.48 11.59
C VAL A 171 81.24 -13.33 12.23
N ARG A 172 81.94 -14.45 12.47
CA ARG A 172 83.32 -14.45 12.97
C ARG A 172 84.24 -13.91 11.87
N VAL A 173 85.01 -12.85 12.15
CA VAL A 173 85.91 -12.23 11.17
C VAL A 173 87.36 -12.63 11.49
N ALA A 174 88.16 -12.87 10.44
CA ALA A 174 89.57 -13.17 10.58
C ALA A 174 90.33 -12.04 11.31
N PRO A 175 91.34 -12.35 12.14
CA PRO A 175 92.07 -11.38 12.98
C PRO A 175 92.85 -10.31 12.20
N SER A 176 92.94 -10.41 10.88
CA SER A 176 93.62 -9.46 10.00
C SER A 176 92.73 -8.29 9.52
N SER A 177 91.45 -8.24 9.90
CA SER A 177 90.53 -7.17 9.49
C SER A 177 90.67 -5.93 10.40
N PRO A 178 90.73 -4.70 9.85
CA PRO A 178 90.90 -3.47 10.63
C PRO A 178 89.73 -3.13 11.58
N ASP A 179 88.59 -3.83 11.46
CA ASP A 179 87.39 -3.65 12.31
C ASP A 179 87.29 -4.67 13.48
N PHE A 180 88.39 -5.36 13.83
CA PHE A 180 88.37 -6.45 14.81
C PHE A 180 88.21 -5.93 16.27
N LYS A 181 86.99 -5.91 16.78
CA LYS A 181 86.70 -5.85 18.23
C LYS A 181 85.99 -7.14 18.67
N GLY A 182 86.74 -8.08 19.25
CA GLY A 182 86.18 -9.30 19.85
C GLY A 182 85.88 -10.45 18.88
N GLY A 183 86.33 -10.38 17.63
CA GLY A 183 86.26 -11.51 16.69
C GLY A 183 84.97 -11.67 15.89
N TYR A 184 83.94 -10.86 16.13
CA TYR A 184 82.65 -10.97 15.45
C TYR A 184 82.18 -9.61 14.92
N LYS A 185 81.63 -9.59 13.70
CA LYS A 185 81.00 -8.41 13.08
C LYS A 185 79.49 -8.64 12.97
N LEU A 186 78.71 -7.64 13.42
CA LEU A 186 77.26 -7.63 13.29
C LEU A 186 76.87 -7.41 11.83
N LEU A 187 75.96 -8.22 11.31
CA LEU A 187 75.40 -8.00 9.98
C LEU A 187 74.42 -6.80 10.05
N PRO A 188 74.52 -5.82 9.13
CA PRO A 188 73.53 -4.75 9.06
C PRO A 188 72.17 -5.36 8.73
N ALA A 189 71.14 -5.01 9.52
CA ALA A 189 69.77 -5.38 9.21
C ALA A 189 69.38 -4.70 7.88
N LYS A 190 68.94 -5.51 6.92
CA LYS A 190 68.49 -5.04 5.60
C LYS A 190 66.99 -4.81 5.60
#